data_AF-A0A1D7W0P1-F1
#
_entry.id   AF-A0A1D7W0P1-F1
#
_cell.length_a   1.000
_cell.length_b   1.000
_cell.length_c   1.000
_cell.angle_alpha   90.00
_cell.angle_beta   90.00
_cell.angle_gamma   90.00
#
_symmetry.space_group_name_H-M   'P 1'
#
loop_
_entity.id
_entity.type
_entity.pdbx_description
1 polymer ?
#
loop_
_entity_poly.entity_id
_entity_poly.type
_entity_poly.pdbx_seq_one_letter_code
_entity_poly.pdbx_strand_id
1 'polypeptide(L)'
;MNVDDGSSHGPSDRTRHLRRIASLLPLATVAAWVITIFVPILDSGNNDGPRIRITSLGEDPFEPATAVPGFFAVWLLVVVFSILPLLFGISRWWSGAAMVMAALLIIILVFAALNPPSLLWDGQTPDGMPTGGMEVALPDFGFFISLVGALALGAAGSAGWSADRSRPRRQP
;
A
#
# COMPACT_ATOMS: atom_id res chain seq x y z
N MET A 1 54.36 8.05 -27.43
CA MET A 1 53.88 6.66 -27.36
C MET A 1 52.77 6.65 -26.32
N ASN A 2 51.56 6.38 -26.78
CA ASN A 2 50.30 6.48 -26.05
C ASN A 2 50.12 5.24 -25.14
N VAL A 3 49.63 5.42 -23.91
CA VAL A 3 48.96 4.35 -23.15
C VAL A 3 47.75 4.97 -22.47
N ASP A 4 46.63 4.90 -23.18
CA ASP A 4 45.28 5.11 -22.67
C ASP A 4 44.91 3.92 -21.76
N ASP A 5 44.99 4.10 -20.44
CA ASP A 5 44.38 3.16 -19.50
C ASP A 5 42.91 3.52 -19.30
N GLY A 6 42.11 3.06 -20.26
CA GLY A 6 40.66 3.07 -20.22
C GLY A 6 40.11 2.16 -19.12
N SER A 7 40.18 2.59 -17.87
CA SER A 7 39.43 1.96 -16.77
C SER A 7 37.97 2.41 -16.83
N SER A 8 37.21 1.86 -17.77
CA SER A 8 35.75 1.93 -17.78
C SER A 8 35.20 1.05 -16.65
N HIS A 9 35.24 1.56 -15.41
CA HIS A 9 34.49 0.96 -14.30
C HIS A 9 32.99 1.13 -14.57
N GLY A 10 32.42 0.18 -15.30
CA GLY A 10 30.99 0.00 -15.38
C GLY A 10 30.40 -0.14 -13.96
N PRO A 11 29.16 0.31 -13.73
CA PRO A 11 28.55 0.22 -12.40
C PRO A 11 28.60 -1.24 -11.90
N SER A 12 29.19 -1.43 -10.72
CA SER A 12 29.40 -2.74 -10.09
C SER A 12 28.06 -3.50 -9.98
N ASP A 13 28.11 -4.83 -10.02
CA ASP A 13 26.89 -5.67 -9.98
C ASP A 13 25.98 -5.37 -8.80
N ARG A 14 26.55 -4.90 -7.67
CA ARG A 14 25.81 -4.42 -6.51
C ARG A 14 24.92 -3.22 -6.83
N THR A 15 25.39 -2.25 -7.62
CA THR A 15 24.61 -1.07 -8.02
C THR A 15 23.47 -1.44 -8.98
N ARG A 16 23.69 -2.42 -9.86
CA ARG A 16 22.63 -2.98 -10.72
C ARG A 16 21.58 -3.74 -9.90
N HIS A 17 22.00 -4.53 -8.92
CA HIS A 17 21.12 -5.29 -8.05
C HIS A 17 20.25 -4.37 -7.17
N LEU A 18 20.85 -3.35 -6.54
CA LEU A 18 20.14 -2.35 -5.74
C LEU A 18 19.11 -1.57 -6.57
N ARG A 19 19.46 -1.21 -7.82
CA ARG A 19 18.54 -0.52 -8.72
C ARG A 19 17.36 -1.41 -9.14
N ARG A 20 17.61 -2.72 -9.31
CA ARG A 20 16.59 -3.71 -9.62
C ARG A 20 15.65 -3.96 -8.42
N ILE A 21 16.19 -4.07 -7.21
CA ILE A 21 15.38 -4.16 -5.99
C ILE A 21 14.52 -2.90 -5.81
N ALA A 22 15.11 -1.72 -6.00
CA ALA A 22 14.38 -0.46 -5.90
C ALA A 22 13.22 -0.36 -6.91
N SER A 23 13.37 -0.96 -8.11
CA SER A 23 12.29 -1.05 -9.10
C SER A 23 11.24 -2.12 -8.80
N LEU A 24 11.53 -3.10 -7.94
CA LEU A 24 10.59 -4.17 -7.55
C LEU A 24 9.74 -3.80 -6.33
N LEU A 25 10.21 -2.86 -5.49
CA LEU A 25 9.49 -2.41 -4.30
C LEU A 25 8.07 -1.85 -4.60
N PRO A 26 7.84 -1.06 -5.67
CA PRO A 26 6.49 -0.66 -6.05
C PRO A 26 5.62 -1.85 -6.49
N LEU A 27 6.19 -2.85 -7.16
CA LEU A 27 5.47 -4.07 -7.53
C LEU A 27 5.09 -4.90 -6.31
N ALA A 28 5.95 -4.97 -5.30
CA ALA A 28 5.64 -5.59 -4.02
C ALA A 28 4.49 -4.86 -3.30
N THR A 29 4.40 -3.53 -3.44
CA THR A 29 3.28 -2.74 -2.91
C THR A 29 1.96 -3.13 -3.55
N VAL A 30 1.93 -3.23 -4.90
CA VAL A 30 0.74 -3.67 -5.63
C VAL A 30 0.38 -5.11 -5.26
N ALA A 31 1.35 -6.02 -5.19
CA ALA A 31 1.11 -7.40 -4.81
C ALA A 31 0.51 -7.52 -3.40
N ALA A 32 1.04 -6.75 -2.43
CA ALA A 32 0.48 -6.65 -1.10
C ALA A 32 -0.98 -6.17 -1.12
N TRP A 33 -1.28 -5.15 -1.93
CA TRP A 33 -2.64 -4.62 -2.12
C TRP A 33 -3.62 -5.59 -2.81
N VAL A 34 -3.14 -6.41 -3.75
CA VAL A 34 -3.93 -7.49 -4.37
C VAL A 34 -4.30 -8.54 -3.34
N ILE A 35 -3.35 -8.95 -2.48
CA ILE A 35 -3.60 -9.97 -1.45
C ILE A 35 -4.70 -9.51 -0.50
N THR A 36 -4.77 -8.22 -0.18
CA THR A 36 -5.77 -7.66 0.74
C THR A 36 -7.17 -7.51 0.15
N ILE A 37 -7.38 -7.93 -1.11
CA ILE A 37 -8.72 -8.21 -1.64
C ILE A 37 -9.30 -9.47 -0.95
N PHE A 38 -8.45 -10.46 -0.70
CA PHE A 38 -8.86 -11.74 -0.11
C PHE A 38 -8.63 -11.81 1.40
N VAL A 39 -7.70 -11.01 1.92
CA VAL A 39 -7.38 -10.93 3.34
C VAL A 39 -7.96 -9.64 3.91
N PRO A 40 -8.85 -9.71 4.92
CA PRO A 40 -9.46 -8.52 5.49
C PRO A 40 -8.41 -7.61 6.15
N ILE A 41 -8.59 -6.32 5.92
CA ILE A 41 -7.83 -5.26 6.57
C ILE A 41 -8.41 -4.97 7.95
N LEU A 42 -9.75 -4.92 8.05
CA LEU A 42 -10.46 -4.81 9.31
C LEU A 42 -11.46 -5.95 9.44
N ASP A 43 -11.53 -6.55 10.63
CA ASP A 43 -12.49 -7.61 10.91
C ASP A 43 -12.98 -7.50 12.37
N SER A 44 -14.27 -7.72 12.56
CA SER A 44 -14.90 -7.83 13.89
C SER A 44 -14.74 -9.21 14.51
N GLY A 45 -14.40 -10.23 13.72
CA GLY A 45 -14.11 -11.58 14.20
C GLY A 45 -15.35 -12.41 14.57
N ASN A 46 -16.56 -11.85 14.45
CA ASN A 46 -17.79 -12.58 14.68
C ASN A 46 -18.05 -13.60 13.56
N ASN A 47 -18.33 -14.86 13.93
CA ASN A 47 -18.58 -15.95 12.99
C ASN A 47 -20.04 -16.43 13.01
N ASP A 48 -20.81 -16.08 14.04
CA ASP A 48 -22.14 -16.62 14.30
C ASP A 48 -23.24 -15.52 14.32
N GLY A 49 -22.89 -14.28 13.98
CA GLY A 49 -23.78 -13.13 14.02
C GLY A 49 -23.38 -12.01 13.05
N PRO A 50 -23.93 -10.80 13.23
CA PRO A 50 -23.54 -9.63 12.44
C PRO A 50 -22.03 -9.43 12.49
N ARG A 51 -21.42 -9.23 11.32
CA ARG A 51 -19.97 -9.10 11.19
C ARG A 51 -19.65 -7.94 10.28
N ILE A 52 -18.72 -7.11 10.71
CA ILE A 52 -18.04 -6.15 9.84
C ILE A 52 -16.76 -6.80 9.34
N ARG A 53 -16.59 -6.85 8.02
CA ARG A 53 -15.35 -7.26 7.37
C ARG A 53 -15.06 -6.30 6.22
N ILE A 54 -13.84 -5.73 6.21
CA ILE A 54 -13.42 -4.74 5.21
C ILE A 54 -12.09 -5.19 4.60
N THR A 55 -12.05 -5.24 3.28
CA THR A 55 -10.90 -5.57 2.44
C THR A 55 -10.35 -4.29 1.77
N SER A 56 -9.30 -4.42 0.94
CA SER A 56 -8.84 -3.27 0.14
C SER A 56 -9.85 -2.80 -0.91
N LEU A 57 -10.87 -3.60 -1.22
CA LEU A 57 -11.93 -3.27 -2.17
C LEU A 57 -13.17 -2.63 -1.51
N GLY A 58 -13.28 -2.73 -0.17
CA GLY A 58 -14.43 -2.26 0.60
C GLY A 58 -14.99 -3.35 1.51
N GLU A 59 -16.27 -3.24 1.87
CA GLU A 59 -16.97 -4.22 2.70
C GLU A 59 -17.08 -5.59 2.00
N ASP A 60 -16.97 -6.66 2.78
CA ASP A 60 -17.12 -8.06 2.35
C ASP A 60 -18.37 -8.68 3.02
N PRO A 61 -19.33 -9.23 2.26
CA PRO A 61 -19.33 -9.42 0.81
C PRO A 61 -19.44 -8.11 0.01
N PHE A 62 -18.70 -8.03 -1.10
CA PHE A 62 -18.72 -6.85 -1.97
C PHE A 62 -20.08 -6.69 -2.66
N GLU A 63 -20.76 -5.59 -2.36
CA GLU A 63 -22.01 -5.20 -3.00
C GLU A 63 -21.80 -3.97 -3.91
N PRO A 64 -22.01 -4.09 -5.24
CA PRO A 64 -21.83 -2.98 -6.16
C PRO A 64 -22.71 -1.76 -5.86
N ALA A 65 -23.88 -1.98 -5.25
CA ALA A 65 -24.84 -0.93 -4.92
C ALA A 65 -24.39 -0.03 -3.76
N THR A 66 -23.55 -0.56 -2.85
CA THR A 66 -23.00 0.15 -1.68
C THR A 66 -21.51 0.47 -1.85
N ALA A 67 -20.97 0.21 -3.04
CA ALA A 67 -19.56 0.40 -3.35
C ALA A 67 -19.11 1.85 -3.10
N VAL A 68 -18.18 2.03 -2.17
CA VAL A 68 -17.66 3.36 -1.81
C VAL A 68 -16.57 3.76 -2.81
N PRO A 69 -16.73 4.86 -3.58
CA PRO A 69 -15.77 5.28 -4.62
C PRO A 69 -14.34 5.50 -4.11
N GLY A 70 -14.19 5.79 -2.81
CA GLY A 70 -12.91 5.99 -2.15
C GLY A 70 -11.96 4.79 -2.29
N PHE A 71 -12.44 3.55 -2.16
CA PHE A 71 -11.57 2.37 -2.27
C PHE A 71 -10.97 2.25 -3.68
N PHE A 72 -11.79 2.47 -4.72
CA PHE A 72 -11.32 2.48 -6.11
C PHE A 72 -10.33 3.60 -6.40
N ALA A 73 -10.54 4.79 -5.82
CA ALA A 73 -9.61 5.89 -5.97
C ALA A 73 -8.23 5.56 -5.38
N VAL A 74 -8.18 4.94 -4.19
CA VAL A 74 -6.90 4.52 -3.60
C VAL A 74 -6.25 3.42 -4.42
N TRP A 75 -7.03 2.43 -4.91
CA TRP A 75 -6.55 1.40 -5.82
C TRP A 75 -5.91 1.98 -7.09
N LEU A 76 -6.60 2.94 -7.72
CA LEU A 76 -6.11 3.63 -8.91
C LEU A 76 -4.81 4.38 -8.62
N LEU A 77 -4.73 5.09 -7.49
CA LEU A 77 -3.51 5.79 -7.09
C LEU A 77 -2.35 4.80 -6.86
N VAL A 78 -2.56 3.71 -6.13
CA VAL A 78 -1.52 2.70 -5.88
C VAL A 78 -0.99 2.11 -7.18
N VAL A 79 -1.88 1.74 -8.10
CA VAL A 79 -1.49 1.17 -9.41
C VAL A 79 -0.76 2.20 -10.27
N VAL A 80 -1.31 3.40 -10.43
CA VAL A 80 -0.71 4.47 -11.24
C VAL A 80 0.69 4.80 -10.73
N PHE A 81 0.84 5.04 -9.42
CA PHE A 81 2.14 5.38 -8.83
C PHE A 81 3.14 4.23 -8.87
N SER A 82 2.67 2.98 -8.92
CA SER A 82 3.55 1.81 -9.03
C SER A 82 4.01 1.53 -10.46
N ILE A 83 3.20 1.87 -11.48
CA ILE A 83 3.50 1.64 -12.90
C ILE A 83 4.29 2.80 -13.54
N LEU A 84 4.04 4.04 -13.13
CA LEU A 84 4.76 5.23 -13.62
C LEU A 84 6.30 5.09 -13.70
N PRO A 85 7.01 4.59 -12.68
CA PRO A 85 8.47 4.51 -12.70
C PRO A 85 8.99 3.42 -13.66
N LEU A 86 8.16 2.42 -13.98
CA LEU A 86 8.49 1.37 -14.95
C LEU A 86 8.44 1.94 -16.39
N LEU A 87 7.54 2.88 -16.67
CA LEU A 87 7.34 3.47 -17.99
C LEU A 87 8.28 4.65 -18.28
N PHE A 88 8.44 5.56 -17.31
CA PHE A 88 9.14 6.84 -17.52
C PHE A 88 10.49 6.92 -16.78
N GLY A 89 10.85 5.86 -16.04
CA GLY A 89 12.00 5.86 -15.16
C GLY A 89 11.76 6.62 -13.86
N ILE A 90 12.64 6.38 -12.89
CA ILE A 90 12.57 7.01 -11.57
C ILE A 90 13.05 8.47 -11.69
N SER A 91 12.11 9.42 -11.60
CA SER A 91 12.38 10.85 -11.53
C SER A 91 12.27 11.36 -10.10
N ARG A 92 12.82 12.55 -9.83
CA ARG A 92 12.73 13.20 -8.52
C ARG A 92 11.29 13.53 -8.13
N TRP A 93 10.46 13.91 -9.11
CA TRP A 93 9.05 14.19 -8.88
C TRP A 93 8.28 12.92 -8.51
N TRP A 94 8.54 11.80 -9.22
CA TRP A 94 7.95 10.50 -8.86
C TRP A 94 8.37 10.06 -7.46
N SER A 95 9.65 10.22 -7.11
CA SER A 95 10.18 9.85 -5.79
C SER A 95 9.49 10.60 -4.66
N GLY A 96 9.29 11.92 -4.83
CA GLY A 96 8.53 12.72 -3.87
C GLY A 96 7.07 12.29 -3.79
N ALA A 97 6.42 12.03 -4.94
CA ALA A 97 5.04 11.60 -4.96
C ALA A 97 4.82 10.21 -4.34
N ALA A 98 5.73 9.25 -4.56
CA ALA A 98 5.69 7.93 -3.92
C ALA A 98 5.82 8.02 -2.39
N MET A 99 6.67 8.92 -1.88
CA MET A 99 6.77 9.17 -0.44
C MET A 99 5.50 9.78 0.15
N VAL A 100 4.90 10.75 -0.55
CA VAL A 100 3.63 11.36 -0.14
C VAL A 100 2.51 10.33 -0.14
N MET A 101 2.43 9.49 -1.18
CA MET A 101 1.46 8.41 -1.28
C MET A 101 1.64 7.37 -0.16
N ALA A 102 2.87 6.96 0.11
CA ALA A 102 3.16 6.06 1.23
C ALA A 102 2.72 6.64 2.57
N ALA A 103 3.02 7.93 2.82
CA ALA A 103 2.59 8.62 4.03
C ALA A 103 1.06 8.69 4.12
N LEU A 104 0.36 9.00 3.02
CA LEU A 104 -1.09 9.05 2.97
C LEU A 104 -1.72 7.68 3.28
N LEU A 105 -1.19 6.60 2.70
CA LEU A 105 -1.65 5.23 2.99
C LEU A 105 -1.47 4.87 4.47
N ILE A 106 -0.31 5.21 5.05
CA ILE A 106 -0.05 4.98 6.48
C ILE A 106 -1.03 5.80 7.34
N ILE A 107 -1.29 7.06 6.99
CA ILE A 107 -2.25 7.90 7.71
C ILE A 107 -3.66 7.29 7.65
N ILE A 108 -4.10 6.81 6.48
CA ILE A 108 -5.41 6.15 6.33
C ILE A 108 -5.47 4.90 7.21
N LEU A 109 -4.43 4.07 7.20
CA LEU A 109 -4.36 2.86 8.05
C LEU A 109 -4.40 3.22 9.53
N VAL A 110 -3.60 4.19 9.97
CA VAL A 110 -3.59 4.65 11.37
C VAL A 110 -4.96 5.21 11.75
N PHE A 111 -5.59 6.01 10.89
CA PHE A 111 -6.91 6.54 11.15
C PHE A 111 -7.96 5.43 11.30
N ALA A 112 -7.92 4.42 10.44
CA ALA A 112 -8.78 3.24 10.51
C ALA A 112 -8.56 2.42 11.79
N ALA A 113 -7.31 2.33 12.28
CA ALA A 113 -7.00 1.66 13.54
C ALA A 113 -7.43 2.44 14.78
N LEU A 114 -7.35 3.77 14.74
CA LEU A 114 -7.72 4.64 15.87
C LEU A 114 -9.23 4.92 15.93
N ASN A 115 -9.91 4.88 14.79
CA ASN A 115 -11.36 5.08 14.68
C ASN A 115 -11.98 3.88 13.94
N PRO A 116 -11.96 2.69 14.55
CA PRO A 116 -12.48 1.49 13.91
C PRO A 116 -13.99 1.65 13.67
N PRO A 117 -14.49 1.18 12.50
CA PRO A 117 -15.92 1.19 12.23
C PRO A 117 -16.63 0.24 13.21
N SER A 118 -17.79 0.67 13.68
CA SER A 118 -18.61 -0.08 14.63
C SER A 118 -20.04 -0.25 14.12
N LEU A 119 -20.61 -1.41 14.37
CA LEU A 119 -21.99 -1.77 14.01
C LEU A 119 -22.73 -2.08 15.31
N LEU A 120 -23.67 -1.21 15.66
CA LEU A 120 -24.62 -1.50 16.72
C LEU A 120 -25.78 -2.30 16.12
N TRP A 121 -26.10 -3.43 16.73
CA TRP A 121 -27.21 -4.25 16.29
C TRP A 121 -28.06 -4.69 17.48
N ASP A 122 -29.35 -4.87 17.20
CA ASP A 122 -30.33 -5.37 18.15
C ASP A 122 -31.01 -6.59 17.53
N GLY A 123 -31.40 -7.52 18.37
CA GLY A 123 -31.90 -8.83 17.99
C GLY A 123 -32.75 -9.40 19.12
N GLN A 124 -33.54 -10.42 18.79
CA GLN A 124 -34.34 -11.13 19.76
C GLN A 124 -34.26 -12.62 19.48
N THR A 125 -34.08 -13.39 20.54
CA THR A 125 -34.20 -14.86 20.52
C THR A 125 -35.67 -15.23 20.26
N PRO A 126 -36.00 -16.41 19.70
CA PRO A 126 -37.40 -16.82 19.49
C PRO A 126 -38.29 -16.76 20.74
N ASP A 127 -37.71 -16.89 21.94
CA ASP A 127 -38.39 -16.77 23.23
C ASP A 127 -38.60 -15.30 23.70
N GLY A 128 -38.26 -14.32 22.86
CA GLY A 128 -38.39 -12.89 23.13
C GLY A 128 -37.26 -12.29 23.99
N MET A 129 -36.21 -13.06 24.29
CA MET A 129 -35.05 -12.55 25.02
C MET A 129 -34.26 -11.57 24.12
N PRO A 130 -34.09 -10.29 24.53
CA PRO A 130 -33.31 -9.33 23.76
C PRO A 130 -31.84 -9.73 23.73
N THR A 131 -31.28 -9.75 22.55
CA THR A 131 -29.87 -10.03 22.26
C THR A 131 -29.36 -8.88 21.41
N GLY A 132 -28.46 -8.07 21.93
CA GLY A 132 -27.90 -6.96 21.19
C GLY A 132 -26.41 -6.85 21.46
N GLY A 133 -25.72 -6.16 20.57
CA GLY A 133 -24.28 -6.04 20.63
C GLY A 133 -23.76 -4.88 19.82
N MET A 134 -22.50 -4.56 20.08
CA MET A 134 -21.73 -3.64 19.25
C MET A 134 -20.53 -4.40 18.71
N GLU A 135 -20.48 -4.56 17.40
CA GLU A 135 -19.33 -5.11 16.70
C GLU A 135 -18.37 -3.97 16.37
N VAL A 136 -17.07 -4.21 16.51
CA VAL A 136 -16.03 -3.23 16.20
C VAL A 136 -15.00 -3.91 15.30
N ALA A 137 -14.78 -3.39 14.10
CA ALA A 137 -13.82 -3.97 13.17
C ALA A 137 -12.41 -3.50 13.51
N LEU A 138 -11.59 -4.39 14.04
CA LEU A 138 -10.21 -4.09 14.44
C LEU A 138 -9.23 -4.46 13.32
N PRO A 139 -8.00 -3.91 13.33
CA PRO A 139 -6.94 -4.32 12.41
C PRO A 139 -6.72 -5.83 12.41
N ASP A 140 -6.84 -6.45 11.23
CA ASP A 140 -6.56 -7.87 10.99
C ASP A 140 -5.32 -8.05 10.09
N PHE A 141 -5.01 -9.26 9.65
CA PHE A 141 -3.77 -9.59 8.94
C PHE A 141 -3.54 -8.74 7.68
N GLY A 142 -4.60 -8.39 6.95
CA GLY A 142 -4.54 -7.54 5.77
C GLY A 142 -4.08 -6.11 6.08
N PHE A 143 -4.28 -5.63 7.31
CA PHE A 143 -3.74 -4.35 7.77
C PHE A 143 -2.22 -4.33 7.72
N PHE A 144 -1.59 -5.36 8.27
CA PHE A 144 -0.13 -5.45 8.33
C PHE A 144 0.48 -5.65 6.94
N ILE A 145 -0.19 -6.41 6.07
CA ILE A 145 0.21 -6.53 4.65
C ILE A 145 0.16 -5.17 3.97
N SER A 146 -0.93 -4.41 4.16
CA SER A 146 -1.09 -3.07 3.60
C SER A 146 -0.03 -2.10 4.11
N LEU A 147 0.31 -2.18 5.41
CA LEU A 147 1.35 -1.38 6.03
C LEU A 147 2.73 -1.69 5.45
N VAL A 148 3.09 -2.96 5.30
CA VAL A 148 4.34 -3.38 4.66
C VAL A 148 4.41 -2.90 3.21
N GLY A 149 3.31 -2.99 2.46
CA GLY A 149 3.21 -2.42 1.12
C GLY A 149 3.47 -0.92 1.09
N ALA A 150 2.81 -0.15 1.97
CA ALA A 150 3.02 1.30 2.04
C ALA A 150 4.48 1.66 2.40
N LEU A 151 5.10 0.92 3.33
CA LEU A 151 6.51 1.10 3.68
C LEU A 151 7.45 0.77 2.53
N ALA A 152 7.16 -0.28 1.75
CA ALA A 152 7.93 -0.63 0.56
C ALA A 152 7.88 0.49 -0.49
N LEU A 153 6.71 1.09 -0.72
CA LEU A 153 6.56 2.24 -1.61
C LEU A 153 7.35 3.45 -1.12
N GLY A 154 7.30 3.75 0.18
CA GLY A 154 8.08 4.83 0.78
C GLY A 154 9.58 4.62 0.65
N ALA A 155 10.05 3.38 0.84
CA ALA A 155 11.45 3.00 0.64
C ALA A 155 11.88 3.13 -0.84
N ALA A 156 11.01 2.79 -1.79
CA ALA A 156 11.26 3.00 -3.21
C ALA A 156 11.42 4.49 -3.54
N GLY A 157 10.53 5.33 -3.01
CA GLY A 157 10.60 6.78 -3.16
C GLY A 157 11.87 7.39 -2.57
N SER A 158 12.26 6.99 -1.36
CA SER A 158 13.48 7.52 -0.71
C SER A 158 14.77 7.11 -1.42
N ALA A 159 14.80 5.88 -1.95
CA ALA A 159 15.91 5.39 -2.78
C ALA A 159 16.03 6.18 -4.10
N GLY A 160 14.91 6.44 -4.76
CA GLY A 160 14.86 7.25 -5.99
C GLY A 160 15.32 8.70 -5.76
N TRP A 161 14.93 9.29 -4.63
CA TRP A 161 15.35 10.65 -4.26
C TRP A 161 16.86 10.75 -3.98
N SER A 162 17.42 9.76 -3.28
CA SER A 162 18.85 9.73 -2.96
C SER A 162 19.72 9.52 -4.20
N ALA A 163 19.29 8.66 -5.12
CA ALA A 163 20.02 8.38 -6.36
C ALA A 163 20.13 9.61 -7.29
N ASP A 164 19.14 10.50 -7.29
CA ASP A 164 19.16 11.71 -8.11
C ASP A 164 20.11 12.79 -7.53
N ARG A 165 20.26 12.87 -6.20
CA ARG A 165 21.23 13.78 -5.56
C ARG A 165 22.68 13.42 -5.87
N SER A 166 22.96 12.14 -6.15
CA SER A 166 24.32 11.66 -6.44
C SER A 166 24.73 11.82 -7.90
N ARG A 167 23.86 12.28 -8.81
CA ARG A 167 24.25 12.54 -10.21
C ARG A 167 25.12 13.81 -10.27
N PRO A 168 26.38 13.71 -10.74
CA PRO A 168 27.20 14.90 -10.98
C PRO A 168 26.51 15.75 -12.05
N ARG A 169 26.30 17.04 -11.76
CA ARG A 169 25.89 18.02 -12.77
C ARG A 169 26.95 18.00 -13.88
N ARG A 170 26.64 17.38 -15.03
CA ARG A 170 27.35 17.71 -16.27
C ARG A 170 26.92 19.12 -16.63
N GLN A 171 27.77 20.10 -16.33
CA GLN A 171 27.64 21.45 -16.88
C GLN A 171 27.85 21.38 -18.40
N PRO A 172 27.09 22.17 -19.19
CA PRO A 172 27.33 22.31 -20.63
C PRO A 172 28.67 23.00 -20.93
#